data_AF-A0A0F9QMX0-F1
#
_entry.id   AF-A0A0F9QMX0-F1
#
_cell.length_a   1.000
_cell.length_b   1.000
_cell.length_c   1.000
_cell.angle_alpha   90.00
_cell.angle_beta   90.00
_cell.angle_gamma   90.00
#
_symmetry.space_group_name_H-M   'P 1'
#
loop_
_entity.id
_entity.type
_entity.pdbx_description
1 polymer ?
#
loop_
_entity_poly.entity_id
_entity_poly.type
_entity_poly.pdbx_seq_one_letter_code
_entity_poly.pdbx_strand_id
1 'polypeptide(L)'
;MEKTLIQRSLESTPAVITLEETYDASIGSSTEITLNSDTTLIEVSAIDKTILLNWGATSASTSVFDEVINLNSTRQFLVPVDTSTKVLFTKVNFIEQEAGAVLCVVEK
;
A
#
# COMPACT_ATOMS: atom_id res chain seq x y z
N MET A 1 -33.05 -6.26 -14.03
CA MET A 1 -31.81 -6.15 -14.83
C MET A 1 -30.78 -5.51 -13.92
N GLU A 2 -29.95 -6.30 -13.23
CA GLU A 2 -28.89 -5.77 -12.39
C GLU A 2 -27.85 -5.06 -13.27
N LYS A 3 -27.52 -3.83 -12.92
CA LYS A 3 -26.44 -3.09 -13.58
C LYS A 3 -25.12 -3.57 -12.96
N THR A 4 -24.42 -4.46 -13.64
CA THR A 4 -23.02 -4.76 -13.33
C THR A 4 -22.21 -3.49 -13.54
N LEU A 5 -21.75 -2.87 -12.45
CA LEU A 5 -20.80 -1.76 -12.51
C LEU A 5 -19.46 -2.33 -12.95
N ILE A 6 -19.11 -2.13 -14.23
CA ILE A 6 -17.77 -2.43 -14.72
C ILE A 6 -16.84 -1.40 -14.06
N GLN A 7 -16.12 -1.82 -13.03
CA GLN A 7 -15.05 -1.02 -12.42
C GLN A 7 -13.94 -0.88 -13.45
N ARG A 8 -13.94 0.24 -14.18
CA ARG A 8 -12.84 0.61 -15.09
C ARG A 8 -11.60 0.84 -14.22
N SER A 9 -10.55 0.05 -14.41
CA SER A 9 -9.22 0.41 -13.94
C SER A 9 -8.81 1.68 -14.69
N LEU A 10 -8.74 2.80 -13.97
CA LEU A 10 -8.08 3.99 -14.51
C LEU A 10 -6.59 3.67 -14.56
N GLU A 11 -6.07 3.37 -15.74
CA GLU A 11 -4.63 3.43 -15.97
C GLU A 11 -4.24 4.90 -15.78
N SER A 12 -3.72 5.23 -14.59
CA SER A 12 -3.21 6.57 -14.29
C SER A 12 -1.75 6.62 -14.67
N THR A 13 -1.42 7.41 -15.69
CA THR A 13 -0.04 7.83 -15.92
C THR A 13 0.41 8.63 -14.70
N PRO A 14 1.50 8.25 -14.02
CA PRO A 14 2.02 9.02 -12.89
C PRO A 14 2.23 10.48 -13.30
N ALA A 15 1.69 11.43 -12.53
CA ALA A 15 1.88 12.86 -12.79
C ALA A 15 3.34 13.31 -12.54
N VAL A 16 4.08 12.52 -11.76
CA VAL A 16 5.46 12.75 -11.34
C VAL A 16 6.25 11.45 -11.47
N ILE A 17 7.57 11.58 -11.57
CA ILE A 17 8.49 10.44 -11.54
C ILE A 17 8.41 9.76 -10.17
N THR A 18 8.77 8.48 -10.13
CA THR A 18 8.93 7.75 -8.88
C THR A 18 9.91 8.49 -7.96
N LEU A 19 9.53 8.65 -6.69
CA LEU A 19 10.39 9.20 -5.65
C LEU A 19 11.30 8.12 -5.06
N GLU A 20 10.73 6.94 -4.78
CA GLU A 20 11.42 5.80 -4.19
C GLU A 20 10.71 4.48 -4.54
N GLU A 21 11.47 3.40 -4.67
CA GLU A 21 10.96 2.04 -4.81
C GLU A 21 11.44 1.16 -3.67
N THR A 22 10.53 0.39 -3.07
CA THR A 22 10.85 -0.65 -2.11
C THR A 22 10.39 -2.00 -2.64
N TYR A 23 11.32 -2.94 -2.78
CA TYR A 23 11.02 -4.33 -3.08
C TYR A 23 11.46 -5.19 -1.90
N ASP A 24 10.51 -5.93 -1.31
CA ASP A 24 10.77 -6.85 -0.20
C ASP A 24 10.27 -8.24 -0.58
N ALA A 25 11.21 -9.18 -0.72
CA ALA A 25 10.93 -10.56 -1.11
C ALA A 25 10.47 -11.45 0.05
N SER A 26 10.42 -10.90 1.27
CA SER A 26 10.12 -11.65 2.47
C SER A 26 9.58 -10.71 3.55
N ILE A 27 8.47 -10.00 3.24
CA ILE A 27 7.81 -9.21 4.29
C ILE A 27 7.38 -10.16 5.41
N GLY A 28 7.37 -9.70 6.66
CA GLY A 28 7.14 -10.56 7.81
C GLY A 28 5.91 -10.16 8.63
N SER A 29 6.02 -10.33 9.95
CA SER A 29 4.96 -10.06 10.92
C SER A 29 4.45 -8.62 10.94
N SER A 30 5.28 -7.65 10.55
CA SER A 30 4.89 -6.29 10.15
C SER A 30 6.14 -5.58 9.63
N THR A 31 6.12 -5.12 8.38
CA THR A 31 7.20 -4.35 7.75
C THR A 31 6.76 -2.89 7.66
N GLU A 32 7.43 -2.01 8.40
CA GLU A 32 7.25 -0.56 8.28
C GLU A 32 8.08 -0.03 7.12
N ILE A 33 7.44 0.73 6.22
CA ILE A 33 8.11 1.54 5.22
C ILE A 33 7.94 3.01 5.63
N THR A 34 9.06 3.74 5.69
CA THR A 34 9.05 5.19 5.88
C THR A 34 8.95 5.83 4.51
N LEU A 35 7.86 6.56 4.28
CA LEU A 35 7.61 7.28 3.03
C LEU A 35 8.38 8.60 3.00
N ASN A 36 8.74 9.02 1.80
CA ASN A 36 9.24 10.38 1.57
C ASN A 36 8.18 11.42 1.99
N SER A 37 8.61 12.58 2.50
CA SER A 37 7.69 13.66 2.90
C SER A 37 6.89 14.23 1.73
N ASP A 38 7.41 14.08 0.51
CA ASP A 38 6.78 14.56 -0.72
C ASP A 38 5.86 13.49 -1.35
N THR A 39 5.82 12.27 -0.80
CA THR A 39 4.96 11.19 -1.30
C THR A 39 3.49 11.53 -1.09
N THR A 40 2.75 11.59 -2.19
CA THR A 40 1.31 11.88 -2.20
C THR A 40 0.48 10.67 -2.63
N LEU A 41 1.11 9.74 -3.35
CA LEU A 41 0.51 8.50 -3.82
C LEU A 41 1.52 7.36 -3.68
N ILE A 42 1.03 6.20 -3.30
CA ILE A 42 1.81 4.95 -3.37
C ILE A 42 1.12 3.95 -4.29
N GLU A 43 1.91 3.20 -5.03
CA GLU A 43 1.46 2.03 -5.76
C GLU A 43 2.02 0.79 -5.08
N VAL A 44 1.12 -0.11 -4.65
CA VAL A 44 1.44 -1.30 -3.87
C VAL A 44 1.09 -2.52 -4.71
N SER A 45 2.08 -3.37 -4.95
CA SER A 45 1.90 -4.64 -5.65
C SER A 45 2.16 -5.80 -4.70
N ALA A 46 1.16 -6.66 -4.55
CA ALA A 46 1.26 -7.91 -3.83
C ALA A 46 1.51 -9.03 -4.85
N ILE A 47 2.73 -9.56 -4.91
CA ILE A 47 3.18 -10.34 -6.06
C ILE A 47 2.71 -11.79 -5.98
N ASP A 48 2.90 -12.45 -4.84
CA ASP A 48 2.70 -13.89 -4.69
C ASP A 48 1.82 -14.31 -3.51
N LYS A 49 1.44 -13.35 -2.64
CA LYS A 49 0.54 -13.54 -1.50
C LYS A 49 -0.30 -12.29 -1.29
N THR A 50 -1.40 -12.42 -0.54
CA THR A 50 -2.21 -11.28 -0.11
C THR A 50 -1.48 -10.50 0.99
N ILE A 51 -1.51 -9.17 0.88
CA ILE A 51 -0.88 -8.24 1.81
C ILE A 51 -1.95 -7.37 2.46
N LEU A 52 -1.83 -7.14 3.76
CA LEU A 52 -2.63 -6.16 4.50
C LEU A 52 -1.80 -4.92 4.76
N LEU A 53 -2.43 -3.75 4.64
CA LEU A 53 -1.82 -2.45 4.82
C LEU A 53 -2.48 -1.73 6.00
N ASN A 54 -1.67 -1.11 6.85
CA ASN A 54 -2.11 -0.20 7.90
C ASN A 54 -1.35 1.14 7.81
N TRP A 55 -2.04 2.27 7.86
CA TRP A 55 -1.42 3.59 7.80
C TRP A 55 -0.81 4.02 9.15
N GLY A 56 0.28 4.77 9.08
CA GLY A 56 0.98 5.29 10.25
C GLY A 56 1.99 4.33 10.85
N ALA A 57 2.40 4.60 12.09
CA ALA A 57 3.45 3.86 12.80
C ALA A 57 2.94 2.64 13.59
N THR A 58 1.61 2.43 13.62
CA THR A 58 1.04 1.26 14.27
C THR A 58 1.28 0.04 13.39
N SER A 59 1.89 -1.00 13.96
CA SER A 59 2.13 -2.25 13.26
C SER A 59 0.83 -2.85 12.72
N ALA A 60 0.87 -3.24 11.45
CA ALA A 60 -0.22 -3.96 10.81
C ALA A 60 -0.35 -5.37 11.41
N SER A 61 -1.57 -5.87 11.50
CA SER A 61 -1.86 -7.26 11.86
C SER A 61 -3.16 -7.74 11.20
N THR A 62 -3.48 -9.03 11.31
CA THR A 62 -4.73 -9.58 10.78
C THR A 62 -5.99 -9.02 11.46
N SER A 63 -5.86 -8.28 12.56
CA SER A 63 -6.95 -7.57 13.24
C SER A 63 -6.80 -6.04 13.22
N VAL A 64 -5.68 -5.51 12.69
CA VAL A 64 -5.39 -4.08 12.60
C VAL A 64 -4.83 -3.78 11.21
N PHE A 65 -5.72 -3.45 10.30
CA PHE A 65 -5.41 -3.07 8.92
C PHE A 65 -6.50 -2.14 8.39
N ASP A 66 -6.11 -1.28 7.45
CA ASP A 66 -7.00 -0.37 6.74
C ASP A 66 -7.40 -0.94 5.38
N GLU A 67 -6.48 -1.63 4.70
CA GLU A 67 -6.65 -2.07 3.31
C GLU A 67 -6.14 -3.49 3.07
N VAL A 68 -6.71 -4.12 2.04
CA VAL A 68 -6.30 -5.46 1.56
C VAL A 68 -5.85 -5.35 0.11
N ILE A 69 -4.63 -5.81 -0.15
CA ILE A 69 -4.06 -5.94 -1.50
C ILE A 69 -4.03 -7.43 -1.82
N ASN A 70 -4.91 -7.86 -2.72
CA ASN A 70 -5.02 -9.25 -3.11
C ASN A 70 -3.74 -9.72 -3.82
N LEU A 71 -3.41 -11.01 -3.66
CA LEU A 71 -2.41 -11.72 -4.46
C LEU A 71 -2.49 -11.33 -5.95
N ASN A 72 -1.31 -11.15 -6.56
CA ASN A 72 -1.10 -10.86 -7.97
C ASN A 72 -1.92 -9.65 -8.44
N SER A 73 -1.93 -8.61 -7.61
CA SER A 73 -2.62 -7.36 -7.92
C SER A 73 -1.82 -6.15 -7.49
N THR A 74 -2.07 -5.04 -8.19
CA THR A 74 -1.50 -3.74 -7.91
C THR A 74 -2.63 -2.77 -7.58
N ARG A 75 -2.43 -1.96 -6.55
CA ARG A 75 -3.37 -0.92 -6.11
C ARG A 75 -2.65 0.39 -5.90
N GLN A 76 -3.30 1.49 -6.27
CA GLN A 76 -2.82 2.83 -6.01
C GLN A 76 -3.61 3.42 -4.84
N PHE A 77 -2.90 4.05 -3.92
CA PHE A 77 -3.47 4.71 -2.75
C PHE A 77 -2.96 6.14 -2.67
N LEU A 78 -3.88 7.09 -2.49
CA LEU A 78 -3.52 8.41 -2.01
C LEU A 78 -3.09 8.30 -0.55
N VAL A 79 -1.96 8.90 -0.20
CA VAL A 79 -1.51 8.93 1.19
C VAL A 79 -2.53 9.72 2.02
N PRO A 80 -3.09 9.16 3.10
CA PRO A 80 -4.04 9.89 3.91
C PRO A 80 -3.37 10.95 4.78
N VAL A 81 -4.12 11.99 5.12
CA VAL A 81 -3.72 12.99 6.12
C VAL A 81 -3.92 12.41 7.52
N ASP A 82 -2.87 12.40 8.32
CA ASP A 82 -2.95 12.08 9.74
C ASP A 82 -3.79 13.13 10.46
N THR A 83 -4.88 12.65 11.09
CA THR A 83 -5.84 13.51 11.78
C THR A 83 -5.27 14.24 12.99
N SER A 84 -4.17 13.75 13.57
CA SER A 84 -3.51 14.31 14.76
C SER A 84 -2.55 15.45 14.37
N THR A 85 -1.71 15.20 13.37
CA THR A 85 -0.65 16.13 12.95
C THR A 85 -1.06 17.05 11.81
N LYS A 86 -2.16 16.73 11.10
CA LYS A 86 -2.68 17.45 9.93
C LYS A 86 -1.73 17.47 8.72
N VAL A 87 -0.79 16.52 8.67
CA VAL A 87 0.09 16.29 7.53
C VAL A 87 -0.12 14.88 6.97
N LEU A 88 0.40 14.59 5.78
CA LEU A 88 0.36 13.25 5.20
C LEU A 88 1.12 12.26 6.10
N PHE A 89 0.65 11.01 6.17
CA PHE A 89 1.42 9.96 6.83
C PHE A 89 2.77 9.77 6.14
N THR A 90 3.83 9.66 6.94
CA THR A 90 5.19 9.35 6.47
C THR A 90 5.57 7.89 6.75
N LYS A 91 4.61 7.07 7.18
CA LYS A 91 4.81 5.68 7.55
C LYS A 91 3.62 4.85 7.12
N VAL A 92 3.90 3.65 6.64
CA VAL A 92 2.90 2.63 6.30
C VAL A 92 3.45 1.27 6.70
N ASN A 93 2.58 0.43 7.25
CA ASN A 93 2.94 -0.90 7.70
C ASN A 93 2.25 -1.95 6.83
N PHE A 94 3.01 -2.97 6.43
CA PHE A 94 2.54 -4.10 5.66
C PHE A 94 2.68 -5.39 6.45
N ILE A 95 1.72 -6.30 6.33
CA ILE A 95 1.83 -7.65 6.87
C ILE A 95 1.32 -8.65 5.84
N GLU A 96 2.03 -9.76 5.73
CA GLU A 96 1.59 -10.91 4.96
C GLU A 96 0.46 -11.67 5.65
N GLN A 97 -0.54 -12.14 4.89
CA GLN A 97 -1.49 -13.11 5.45
C GLN A 97 -0.86 -14.50 5.65
N GLU A 98 0.18 -14.81 4.89
CA GLU A 98 0.89 -16.09 4.92
C GLU A 98 2.38 -15.83 4.66
N ALA A 99 3.24 -16.55 5.38
CA ALA A 99 4.69 -16.39 5.34
C ALA A 99 5.31 -16.44 3.94
N GLY A 100 6.27 -15.53 3.70
CA GLY A 100 7.06 -15.44 2.47
C GLY A 100 6.44 -14.57 1.39
N ALA A 101 5.60 -13.58 1.73
CA ALA A 101 5.02 -12.68 0.74
C ALA A 101 6.05 -11.73 0.13
N VAL A 102 5.88 -11.49 -1.16
CA VAL A 102 6.68 -10.56 -1.96
C VAL A 102 5.86 -9.28 -2.21
N LEU A 103 6.45 -8.16 -1.79
CA LEU A 103 5.88 -6.82 -1.84
C LEU A 103 6.72 -5.91 -2.75
N CYS A 104 6.05 -5.09 -3.54
CA CYS A 104 6.66 -3.94 -4.19
C CYS A 104 5.84 -2.68 -3.88
N VAL A 105 6.50 -1.60 -3.43
CA VAL A 105 5.91 -0.29 -3.19
C VAL A 105 6.66 0.75 -4.02
N VAL A 106 5.91 1.57 -4.73
CA VAL A 106 6.43 2.66 -5.57
C VAL A 106 5.81 3.97 -5.10
N GLU A 107 6.65 4.92 -4.70
CA GLU A 107 6.24 6.23 -4.18
C GLU A 107 6.18 7.28 -5.30
N LYS A 108 5.14 8.12 -5.27
CA LYS A 108 4.88 9.19 -6.25
C LYS A 108 4.45 10.48 -5.55
#